data_AF-A0A1I8AK62-F1
#
_entry.id   AF-A0A1I8AK62-F1
#
_cell.length_a   1.000
_cell.length_b   1.000
_cell.length_c   1.000
_cell.angle_alpha   90.00
_cell.angle_beta   90.00
_cell.angle_gamma   90.00
#
_symmetry.space_group_name_H-M   'P 1'
#
loop_
_entity.id
_entity.type
_entity.pdbx_description
1 polymer ?
#
loop_
_entity_poly.entity_id
_entity_poly.type
_entity_poly.pdbx_seq_one_letter_code
_entity_poly.pdbx_strand_id
1 'polypeptide(L)'
;MELLCTLNTAIGVYENSIMIKAYGLWAIVYIIVSVILTSKYNRGAFGSPLPPFEAFFKKNLSSVKLGLVLLAEVIALSLGYPIARTIWANTFWLLDEHQTSYNSSNCELAYKAPIFYAMIYEMVNGFLMRTAFLIPGKLKAVAIPVVFMSSLTFAGKYIGSPGITPILAASRFLGCQPLSPVLFFIIYWIAPLAGWMMSSKVFPGAEVQKSKEKTN
;
A
#
# COMPACT_ATOMS: atom_id res chain seq x y z
N MET A 1 -15.41 -7.08 -1.78
CA MET A 1 -14.12 -7.55 -1.26
C MET A 1 -13.07 -6.46 -1.25
N GLU A 2 -12.93 -5.68 -2.33
CA GLU A 2 -11.96 -4.57 -2.42
C GLU A 2 -12.01 -3.59 -1.24
N LEU A 3 -13.23 -3.15 -0.88
CA LEU A 3 -13.45 -2.27 0.26
C LEU A 3 -12.86 -2.85 1.55
N LEU A 4 -13.18 -4.10 1.88
CA LEU A 4 -12.71 -4.74 3.12
C LEU A 4 -11.21 -4.98 3.11
N CYS A 5 -10.65 -5.38 1.97
CA CYS A 5 -9.21 -5.54 1.80
C CYS A 5 -8.48 -4.22 2.05
N THR A 6 -8.88 -3.17 1.33
CA THR A 6 -8.26 -1.84 1.43
C THR A 6 -8.46 -1.22 2.80
N LEU A 7 -9.64 -1.42 3.42
CA LEU A 7 -9.93 -0.93 4.76
C LEU A 7 -9.02 -1.61 5.80
N ASN A 8 -8.85 -2.93 5.71
CA ASN A 8 -7.93 -3.66 6.58
C ASN A 8 -6.49 -3.20 6.38
N THR A 9 -6.07 -2.96 5.13
CA THR A 9 -4.75 -2.38 4.84
C THR A 9 -4.60 -0.98 5.44
N ALA A 10 -5.59 -0.09 5.27
CA ALA A 10 -5.55 1.27 5.80
C ALA A 10 -5.45 1.29 7.33
N ILE A 11 -6.32 0.53 8.01
CA ILE A 11 -6.29 0.39 9.49
C ILE A 11 -4.94 -0.19 9.93
N GLY A 12 -4.51 -1.28 9.29
CA GLY A 12 -3.25 -1.94 9.61
C GLY A 12 -2.05 -1.01 9.48
N VAL A 13 -2.03 -0.10 8.51
CA VAL A 13 -0.93 0.86 8.34
C VAL A 13 -0.78 1.82 9.52
N TYR A 14 -1.89 2.25 10.13
CA TYR A 14 -1.84 3.06 11.34
C TYR A 14 -1.30 2.25 12.53
N GLU A 15 -1.80 1.04 12.74
CA GLU A 15 -1.30 0.13 13.78
C GLU A 15 0.17 -0.25 13.58
N ASN A 16 0.61 -0.49 12.35
CA ASN A 16 1.98 -0.88 12.04
C ASN A 16 2.99 0.14 12.55
N SER A 17 2.66 1.44 12.49
CA SER A 17 3.55 2.50 12.99
C SER A 17 3.69 2.44 14.51
N ILE A 18 2.60 2.14 15.21
CA ILE A 18 2.56 1.94 16.67
C ILE A 18 3.34 0.67 17.05
N MET A 19 3.11 -0.43 16.33
CA MET A 19 3.81 -1.69 16.57
C MET A 19 5.31 -1.55 16.37
N ILE A 20 5.77 -0.88 15.30
CA ILE A 20 7.20 -0.65 15.06
C ILE A 20 7.81 0.21 16.17
N LYS A 21 7.07 1.20 16.68
CA LYS A 21 7.54 2.04 17.78
C LYS A 21 7.63 1.25 19.09
N ALA A 22 6.67 0.39 19.38
CA ALA A 22 6.60 -0.39 20.61
C ALA A 22 7.53 -1.63 20.62
N TYR A 23 7.65 -2.34 19.50
CA TYR A 23 8.32 -3.65 19.41
C TYR A 23 9.53 -3.65 18.46
N GLY A 24 9.86 -2.51 17.86
CA GLY A 24 11.00 -2.38 16.94
C GLY A 24 10.84 -3.21 15.66
N LEU A 25 11.96 -3.71 15.14
CA LEU A 25 11.99 -4.45 13.87
C LEU A 25 11.21 -5.78 13.92
N TRP A 26 10.96 -6.34 15.11
CA TRP A 26 10.18 -7.57 15.27
C TRP A 26 8.69 -7.39 14.92
N ALA A 27 8.15 -6.19 15.11
CA ALA A 27 6.81 -5.84 14.63
C ALA A 27 6.68 -6.11 13.13
N ILE A 28 7.74 -5.86 12.36
CA ILE A 28 7.68 -5.98 10.92
C ILE A 28 7.63 -7.45 10.47
N VAL A 29 8.25 -8.36 11.22
CA VAL A 29 8.08 -9.81 11.02
C VAL A 29 6.62 -10.22 11.23
N TYR A 30 5.99 -9.72 12.29
CA TYR A 30 4.57 -9.97 12.55
C TYR A 30 3.67 -9.43 11.42
N ILE A 31 3.95 -8.21 10.94
CA ILE A 31 3.20 -7.58 9.85
C ILE A 31 3.28 -8.43 8.57
N ILE A 32 4.44 -8.99 8.26
CA ILE A 32 4.60 -9.90 7.12
C ILE A 32 3.75 -11.16 7.28
N VAL A 33 3.87 -11.83 8.44
CA VAL A 33 3.19 -13.11 8.68
C VAL A 33 1.67 -12.91 8.62
N SER A 34 1.17 -11.84 9.24
CA SER A 34 -0.25 -11.49 9.20
C SER A 34 -0.72 -11.18 7.78
N VAL A 35 0.04 -10.43 6.96
CA VAL A 35 -0.31 -10.18 5.56
C VAL A 35 -0.33 -11.48 4.73
N ILE A 36 0.64 -12.38 4.91
CA ILE A 36 0.66 -13.67 4.19
C ILE A 36 -0.57 -14.52 4.57
N LEU A 37 -0.87 -14.63 5.85
CA LEU A 37 -2.01 -15.42 6.34
C LEU A 37 -3.33 -14.82 5.87
N THR A 38 -3.48 -13.49 5.97
CA THR A 38 -4.71 -12.79 5.57
C THR A 38 -4.90 -12.74 4.06
N SER A 39 -3.81 -12.75 3.27
CA SER A 39 -3.87 -12.74 1.79
C SER A 39 -4.64 -13.94 1.22
N LYS A 40 -4.67 -15.08 1.92
CA LYS A 40 -5.47 -16.25 1.52
C LYS A 40 -6.97 -15.97 1.52
N TYR A 41 -7.42 -15.03 2.35
CA TYR A 41 -8.82 -14.65 2.48
C TYR A 41 -9.19 -13.45 1.58
N ASN A 42 -8.24 -12.94 0.79
CA ASN A 42 -8.43 -11.74 -0.02
C ASN A 42 -9.38 -11.92 -1.21
N ARG A 43 -9.75 -13.17 -1.56
CA ARG A 43 -10.73 -13.55 -2.61
C ARG A 43 -10.63 -12.71 -3.90
N GLY A 44 -9.41 -12.39 -4.33
CA GLY A 44 -9.15 -11.65 -5.57
C GLY A 44 -9.29 -10.12 -5.49
N ALA A 45 -9.40 -9.53 -4.29
CA ALA A 45 -9.22 -8.09 -4.12
C ALA A 45 -7.75 -7.68 -4.36
N PHE A 46 -7.55 -6.44 -4.79
CA PHE A 46 -6.25 -5.91 -5.17
C PHE A 46 -5.51 -5.26 -4.00
N GLY A 47 -6.22 -4.52 -3.13
CA GLY A 47 -5.67 -3.77 -2.01
C GLY A 47 -4.75 -2.62 -2.41
N SER A 48 -4.82 -2.21 -3.68
CA SER A 48 -4.00 -1.17 -4.30
C SER A 48 -4.55 -0.87 -5.70
N PRO A 49 -4.50 0.39 -6.15
CA PRO A 49 -4.97 0.75 -7.49
C PRO A 49 -3.99 0.36 -8.60
N LEU A 50 -2.74 -0.01 -8.27
CA LEU A 50 -1.71 -0.31 -9.27
C LEU A 50 -2.06 -1.53 -10.16
N PRO A 51 -2.41 -2.71 -9.63
CA PRO A 51 -2.85 -3.83 -10.48
C PRO A 51 -4.13 -3.54 -11.29
N PRO A 52 -5.19 -2.90 -10.75
CA PRO A 52 -6.36 -2.45 -11.52
C PRO A 52 -6.01 -1.54 -12.68
N PHE A 53 -5.12 -0.57 -12.49
CA PHE A 53 -4.65 0.30 -13.58
C PHE A 53 -3.92 -0.50 -14.66
N GLU A 54 -3.02 -1.42 -14.29
CA GLU A 54 -2.38 -2.30 -15.26
C GLU A 54 -3.41 -3.12 -16.04
N ALA A 55 -4.38 -3.73 -15.35
CA ALA A 55 -5.43 -4.53 -15.97
C ALA A 55 -6.29 -3.68 -16.92
N PHE A 56 -6.59 -2.44 -16.55
CA PHE A 56 -7.30 -1.48 -17.40
C PHE A 56 -6.49 -1.12 -18.66
N PHE A 57 -5.21 -0.76 -18.52
CA PHE A 57 -4.35 -0.44 -19.66
C PHE A 57 -4.11 -1.64 -20.58
N LYS A 58 -4.11 -2.86 -20.04
CA LYS A 58 -4.06 -4.11 -20.80
C LYS A 58 -5.42 -4.54 -21.37
N LYS A 59 -6.48 -3.74 -21.22
CA LYS A 59 -7.85 -4.01 -21.67
C LYS A 59 -8.47 -5.29 -21.07
N ASN A 60 -8.01 -5.69 -19.89
CA ASN A 60 -8.50 -6.83 -19.11
C ASN A 60 -9.49 -6.41 -18.02
N LEU A 61 -9.69 -5.11 -17.80
CA LEU A 61 -10.63 -4.54 -16.84
C LEU A 61 -11.45 -3.43 -17.52
N SER A 62 -12.78 -3.44 -17.35
CA SER A 62 -13.64 -2.39 -17.88
C SER A 62 -13.51 -1.08 -17.07
N SER A 63 -13.80 0.06 -17.70
CA SER A 63 -13.78 1.37 -17.03
C SER A 63 -14.75 1.42 -15.83
N VAL A 64 -15.92 0.79 -15.95
CA VAL A 64 -16.91 0.71 -14.88
C VAL A 64 -16.35 -0.05 -13.68
N LYS A 65 -15.71 -1.20 -13.93
CA LYS A 65 -15.12 -2.01 -12.86
C LYS A 65 -13.93 -1.33 -12.21
N LEU A 66 -13.11 -0.62 -12.97
CA LEU A 66 -12.05 0.23 -12.42
C LEU A 66 -12.63 1.33 -11.53
N GLY A 67 -13.67 2.04 -11.98
CA GLY A 67 -14.33 3.08 -11.19
C GLY A 67 -14.89 2.55 -9.86
N LEU A 68 -15.52 1.38 -9.88
CA LEU A 68 -16.03 0.73 -8.66
C LEU A 68 -14.91 0.32 -7.70
N VAL A 69 -13.77 -0.15 -8.21
CA VAL A 69 -12.59 -0.47 -7.40
C VAL A 69 -12.04 0.78 -6.73
N LEU A 70 -11.81 1.86 -7.49
CA LEU A 70 -11.30 3.12 -6.96
C LEU A 70 -12.26 3.75 -5.94
N LEU A 71 -13.58 3.68 -6.18
CA LEU A 71 -14.57 4.15 -5.22
C LEU A 71 -14.50 3.36 -3.91
N ALA A 72 -14.38 2.04 -3.98
CA ALA A 72 -14.23 1.20 -2.79
C ALA A 72 -12.96 1.54 -2.01
N GLU A 73 -11.85 1.84 -2.70
CA GLU A 73 -10.61 2.26 -2.08
C GLU A 73 -10.73 3.64 -1.39
N VAL A 74 -11.40 4.61 -2.02
CA VAL A 74 -11.64 5.94 -1.42
C VAL A 74 -12.51 5.86 -0.17
N ILE A 75 -13.56 5.03 -0.20
CA ILE A 75 -14.40 4.78 0.98
C ILE A 75 -13.55 4.14 2.10
N ALA A 76 -12.72 3.15 1.77
CA ALA A 76 -11.83 2.51 2.74
C ALA A 76 -10.85 3.52 3.38
N LEU A 77 -10.23 4.39 2.59
CA LEU A 77 -9.31 5.42 3.09
C LEU A 77 -10.00 6.40 4.03
N SER A 78 -11.22 6.82 3.70
CA SER A 78 -12.03 7.72 4.54
C SER A 78 -12.42 7.10 5.88
N LEU A 79 -12.69 5.78 5.89
CA LEU A 79 -13.10 5.05 7.10
C LEU A 79 -11.93 4.53 7.94
N GLY A 80 -10.75 4.35 7.34
CA GLY A 80 -9.60 3.71 8.00
C GLY A 80 -9.14 4.43 9.26
N TYR A 81 -8.95 5.76 9.21
CA TYR A 81 -8.50 6.54 10.36
C TYR A 81 -9.52 6.61 11.50
N PRO A 82 -10.82 6.89 11.26
CA PRO A 82 -11.84 6.83 12.31
C PRO A 82 -11.89 5.48 13.03
N ILE A 83 -11.76 4.38 12.30
CA ILE A 83 -11.76 3.04 12.91
C ILE A 83 -10.48 2.82 13.72
N ALA A 84 -9.31 3.19 13.20
CA ALA A 84 -8.06 3.11 13.96
C ALA A 84 -8.14 3.92 15.26
N ARG A 85 -8.65 5.16 15.23
CA ARG A 85 -8.87 5.96 16.45
C ARG A 85 -9.84 5.29 17.41
N THR A 86 -10.87 4.63 16.91
CA THR A 86 -11.82 3.88 17.76
C THR A 86 -11.11 2.71 18.45
N ILE A 87 -10.26 1.97 17.74
CA ILE A 87 -9.44 0.90 18.32
C ILE A 87 -8.59 1.49 19.45
N TRP A 88 -7.82 2.54 19.17
CA TRP A 88 -6.95 3.18 20.16
C TRP A 88 -7.71 3.63 21.40
N ALA A 89 -8.87 4.28 21.22
CA ALA A 89 -9.70 4.74 22.33
C ALA A 89 -10.13 3.61 23.28
N ASN A 90 -10.34 2.41 22.75
CA ASN A 90 -10.74 1.24 23.53
C ASN A 90 -9.55 0.47 24.13
N THR A 91 -8.31 0.81 23.76
CA THR A 91 -7.09 0.09 24.15
C THR A 91 -6.04 0.97 24.84
N PHE A 92 -6.40 2.18 25.30
CA PHE A 92 -5.50 3.05 26.07
C PHE A 92 -4.87 2.35 27.28
N TRP A 93 -5.63 1.48 27.94
CA TRP A 93 -5.16 0.74 29.12
C TRP A 93 -4.11 -0.32 28.80
N LEU A 94 -3.97 -0.72 27.54
CA LEU A 94 -3.05 -1.77 27.10
C LEU A 94 -1.72 -1.19 26.62
N LEU A 95 -1.73 -0.03 25.95
CA LEU A 95 -0.56 0.53 25.30
C LEU A 95 -0.59 2.07 25.28
N ASP A 96 0.38 2.70 25.95
CA ASP A 96 0.51 4.16 26.02
C ASP A 96 0.64 4.83 24.63
N GLU A 97 1.16 4.09 23.65
CA GLU A 97 1.28 4.56 22.27
C GLU A 97 -0.08 4.74 21.58
N HIS A 98 -1.11 4.01 21.99
CA HIS A 98 -2.48 4.22 21.50
C HIS A 98 -3.03 5.56 22.03
N GLN A 99 -2.77 5.89 23.29
CA GLN A 99 -3.16 7.19 23.86
C GLN A 99 -2.41 8.34 23.19
N THR A 100 -1.10 8.18 22.98
CA THR A 100 -0.25 9.16 22.28
C THR A 100 -0.73 9.40 20.85
N SER A 101 -1.00 8.33 20.10
CA SER A 101 -1.46 8.42 18.71
C SER A 101 -2.87 9.01 18.60
N TYR A 102 -3.76 8.68 19.54
CA TYR A 102 -5.10 9.25 19.59
C TYR A 102 -5.10 10.76 19.86
N ASN A 103 -4.17 11.25 20.69
CA ASN A 103 -4.06 12.67 21.03
C ASN A 103 -3.21 13.47 20.02
N SER A 104 -2.46 12.78 19.14
CA SER A 104 -1.68 13.44 18.09
C SER A 104 -2.60 14.01 17.01
N SER A 105 -2.50 15.33 16.77
CA SER A 105 -3.23 16.04 15.72
C SER A 105 -2.36 16.44 14.53
N ASN A 106 -1.04 16.36 14.68
CA ASN A 106 -0.09 16.81 13.68
C ASN A 106 0.31 15.65 12.78
N CYS A 107 0.03 15.76 11.49
CA CYS A 107 0.62 14.90 10.48
C CYS A 107 1.68 15.67 9.69
N GLU A 108 2.93 15.26 9.82
CA GLU A 108 4.08 15.87 9.15
C GLU A 108 4.87 14.82 8.36
N LEU A 109 5.20 15.19 7.13
CA LEU A 109 6.11 14.44 6.27
C LEU A 109 7.56 14.79 6.63
N ALA A 110 8.32 13.77 7.01
CA ALA A 110 9.70 13.90 7.43
C ALA A 110 10.62 13.26 6.39
N TYR A 111 10.92 13.97 5.31
CA TYR A 111 11.89 13.52 4.31
C TYR A 111 13.32 13.64 4.84
N LYS A 112 14.12 12.59 4.65
CA LYS A 112 15.55 12.55 4.98
C LYS A 112 16.45 12.80 3.76
N ALA A 113 15.87 12.71 2.57
CA ALA A 113 16.50 13.03 1.30
C ALA A 113 15.68 14.08 0.55
N PRO A 114 16.27 14.80 -0.42
CA PRO A 114 15.51 15.68 -1.30
C PRO A 114 14.31 14.98 -1.93
N ILE A 115 13.19 15.71 -2.05
CA ILE A 115 11.88 15.17 -2.48
C ILE A 115 11.96 14.42 -3.83
N PHE A 116 12.81 14.86 -4.74
CA PHE A 116 13.02 14.19 -6.02
C PHE A 116 13.53 12.74 -5.86
N TYR A 117 14.36 12.46 -4.86
CA TYR A 117 14.78 11.09 -4.56
C TYR A 117 13.65 10.23 -4.03
N ALA A 118 12.68 10.81 -3.31
CA ALA A 118 11.48 10.09 -2.90
C ALA A 118 10.64 9.68 -4.12
N MET A 119 10.51 10.55 -5.12
CA MET A 119 9.82 10.23 -6.38
C MET A 119 10.51 9.09 -7.13
N ILE A 120 11.84 9.15 -7.29
CA ILE A 120 12.60 8.05 -7.92
C ILE A 120 12.45 6.76 -7.13
N TYR A 121 12.54 6.84 -5.81
CA TYR A 121 12.39 5.70 -4.92
C TYR A 121 11.01 5.03 -5.09
N GLU A 122 9.91 5.79 -5.10
CA GLU A 122 8.57 5.23 -5.28
C GLU A 122 8.42 4.57 -6.66
N MET A 123 9.03 5.16 -7.70
CA MET A 123 9.07 4.55 -9.03
C MET A 123 9.85 3.23 -9.06
N VAL A 124 11.06 3.19 -8.48
CA VAL A 124 11.86 1.97 -8.39
C VAL A 124 11.13 0.91 -7.55
N ASN A 125 10.54 1.31 -6.43
CA ASN A 125 9.80 0.41 -5.57
C ASN A 125 8.56 -0.16 -6.27
N GLY A 126 7.80 0.65 -7.02
CA GLY A 126 6.68 0.18 -7.84
C GLY A 126 7.11 -0.88 -8.86
N PHE A 127 8.26 -0.68 -9.51
CA PHE A 127 8.85 -1.65 -10.42
C PHE A 127 9.23 -2.96 -9.71
N LEU A 128 9.92 -2.87 -8.57
CA LEU A 128 10.39 -4.04 -7.81
C LEU A 128 9.22 -4.84 -7.23
N MET A 129 8.23 -4.17 -6.64
CA MET A 129 7.03 -4.81 -6.11
C MET A 129 6.28 -5.57 -7.21
N ARG A 130 6.07 -4.95 -8.38
CA ARG A 130 5.41 -5.62 -9.51
C ARG A 130 6.19 -6.85 -9.98
N THR A 131 7.51 -6.76 -10.01
CA THR A 131 8.39 -7.86 -10.39
C THR A 131 8.32 -8.99 -9.37
N ALA A 132 8.27 -8.69 -8.07
CA ALA A 132 8.10 -9.67 -7.01
C ALA A 132 6.77 -10.45 -7.14
N PHE A 133 5.70 -9.80 -7.60
CA PHE A 133 4.41 -10.46 -7.84
C PHE A 133 4.43 -11.48 -8.99
N LEU A 134 5.41 -11.41 -9.90
CA LEU A 134 5.58 -12.37 -11.02
C LEU A 134 6.22 -13.68 -10.59
N ILE A 135 6.93 -13.70 -9.45
CA ILE A 135 7.63 -14.88 -9.00
C ILE A 135 6.60 -15.99 -8.76
N PRO A 136 6.73 -17.15 -9.42
CA PRO A 136 5.76 -18.23 -9.29
C PRO A 136 6.02 -19.07 -8.03
N GLY A 137 4.98 -19.78 -7.58
CA GLY A 137 5.08 -20.82 -6.56
C GLY A 137 5.42 -20.30 -5.15
N LYS A 138 6.08 -21.16 -4.37
CA LYS A 138 6.39 -20.91 -2.95
C LYS A 138 7.35 -19.71 -2.74
N LEU A 139 8.18 -19.40 -3.74
CA LEU A 139 9.15 -18.30 -3.65
C LEU A 139 8.47 -16.92 -3.62
N LYS A 140 7.25 -16.81 -4.19
CA LYS A 140 6.43 -15.59 -4.11
C LYS A 140 6.15 -15.15 -2.68
N ALA A 141 5.86 -16.12 -1.82
CA ALA A 141 5.54 -15.89 -0.41
C ALA A 141 6.75 -15.37 0.40
N VAL A 142 7.96 -15.49 -0.16
CA VAL A 142 9.19 -14.94 0.42
C VAL A 142 9.57 -13.63 -0.26
N ALA A 143 9.51 -13.57 -1.58
CA ALA A 143 9.98 -12.42 -2.35
C ALA A 143 9.19 -11.14 -2.09
N ILE A 144 7.86 -11.21 -2.02
CA ILE A 144 7.02 -10.03 -1.76
C ILE A 144 7.35 -9.42 -0.39
N PRO A 145 7.36 -10.20 0.71
CA PRO A 145 7.83 -9.68 2.00
C PRO A 145 9.23 -9.11 1.96
N VAL A 146 10.19 -9.80 1.34
CA VAL A 146 11.59 -9.34 1.31
C VAL A 146 11.72 -7.99 0.60
N VAL A 147 11.06 -7.81 -0.54
CA VAL A 147 11.07 -6.53 -1.27
C VAL A 147 10.38 -5.44 -0.45
N PHE A 148 9.20 -5.72 0.12
CA PHE A 148 8.47 -4.76 0.94
C PHE A 148 9.31 -4.32 2.17
N MET A 149 9.99 -5.26 2.81
CA MET A 149 10.83 -5.04 3.98
C MET A 149 12.10 -4.26 3.72
N SER A 150 12.82 -4.66 2.68
CA SER A 150 14.04 -3.95 2.27
C SER A 150 13.68 -2.53 1.87
N SER A 151 12.57 -2.35 1.17
CA SER A 151 12.02 -1.04 0.82
C SER A 151 11.67 -0.19 2.05
N LEU A 152 10.90 -0.73 3.01
CA LEU A 152 10.55 0.00 4.24
C LEU A 152 11.80 0.39 5.05
N THR A 153 12.74 -0.54 5.21
CA THR A 153 13.96 -0.32 5.98
C THR A 153 14.86 0.72 5.31
N PHE A 154 15.06 0.59 3.99
CA PHE A 154 15.84 1.53 3.20
C PHE A 154 15.22 2.92 3.26
N ALA A 155 13.91 3.03 3.04
CA ALA A 155 13.26 4.32 3.08
C ALA A 155 13.24 4.93 4.47
N GLY A 156 12.95 4.16 5.52
CA GLY A 156 13.02 4.67 6.89
C GLY A 156 14.40 5.22 7.25
N LYS A 157 15.47 4.64 6.71
CA LYS A 157 16.84 5.11 6.95
C LYS A 157 17.24 6.30 6.07
N TYR A 158 16.97 6.26 4.77
CA TYR A 158 17.54 7.19 3.79
C TYR A 158 16.54 8.15 3.13
N ILE A 159 15.26 7.77 3.02
CA ILE A 159 14.24 8.58 2.30
C ILE A 159 13.36 9.37 3.27
N GLY A 160 12.99 8.78 4.41
CA GLY A 160 12.07 9.36 5.39
C GLY A 160 10.67 8.76 5.32
N SER A 161 9.81 9.32 4.47
CA SER A 161 8.38 8.98 4.37
C SER A 161 8.04 8.13 3.13
N PRO A 162 8.25 6.78 3.16
CA PRO A 162 7.87 5.91 2.05
C PRO A 162 6.36 5.72 1.96
N GLY A 163 5.84 5.87 0.74
CA GLY A 163 4.48 5.53 0.39
C GLY A 163 4.32 4.04 0.07
N ILE A 164 5.24 3.46 -0.70
CA ILE A 164 5.27 2.07 -1.19
C ILE A 164 4.11 1.73 -2.16
N THR A 165 2.88 2.01 -1.75
CA THR A 165 1.68 1.94 -2.59
C THR A 165 0.84 3.20 -2.40
N PRO A 166 -0.01 3.55 -3.38
CA PRO A 166 -0.87 4.73 -3.25
C PRO A 166 -1.80 4.69 -2.04
N ILE A 167 -2.32 3.51 -1.67
CA ILE A 167 -3.19 3.33 -0.49
C ILE A 167 -2.43 3.55 0.81
N LEU A 168 -1.23 2.98 0.93
CA LEU A 168 -0.39 3.17 2.11
C LEU A 168 -0.02 4.65 2.27
N ALA A 169 0.40 5.29 1.19
CA ALA A 169 0.73 6.71 1.19
C ALA A 169 -0.48 7.58 1.53
N ALA A 170 -1.65 7.30 0.95
CA ALA A 170 -2.87 8.07 1.20
C ALA A 170 -3.35 7.91 2.64
N SER A 171 -3.24 6.71 3.22
CA SER A 171 -3.56 6.50 4.63
C SER A 171 -2.62 7.29 5.54
N ARG A 172 -1.33 7.38 5.21
CA ARG A 172 -0.35 7.97 6.14
C ARG A 172 -0.17 9.47 5.98
N PHE A 173 -0.26 9.97 4.75
CA PHE A 173 0.33 11.26 4.39
C PHE A 173 -0.62 12.19 3.65
N LEU A 174 -1.83 11.75 3.30
CA LEU A 174 -2.77 12.61 2.59
C LEU A 174 -3.17 13.80 3.47
N GLY A 175 -2.89 15.02 2.99
CA GLY A 175 -3.17 16.25 3.73
C GLY A 175 -2.08 16.68 4.73
N CYS A 176 -0.97 15.93 4.80
CA CYS A 176 0.13 16.22 5.73
C CYS A 176 1.10 17.25 5.14
N GLN A 177 1.59 18.15 6.00
CA GLN A 177 2.53 19.21 5.61
C GLN A 177 3.97 18.68 5.53
N PRO A 178 4.89 19.31 4.76
CA PRO A 178 4.70 20.51 3.91
C PRO A 178 4.33 20.19 2.45
N LEU A 179 3.88 18.95 2.16
CA LEU A 179 3.69 18.52 0.78
C LEU A 179 2.36 19.01 0.21
N SER A 180 2.41 19.68 -0.95
CA SER A 180 1.19 20.09 -1.64
C SER A 180 0.42 18.86 -2.17
N PRO A 181 -0.92 18.92 -2.30
CA PRO A 181 -1.72 17.80 -2.82
C PRO A 181 -1.28 17.33 -4.21
N VAL A 182 -0.91 18.27 -5.10
CA VAL A 182 -0.42 17.94 -6.45
C VAL A 182 0.85 17.10 -6.37
N LEU A 183 1.81 17.53 -5.54
CA LEU A 183 3.08 16.84 -5.40
C LEU A 183 2.92 15.48 -4.70
N PHE A 184 1.97 15.37 -3.77
CA PHE A 184 1.55 14.10 -3.19
C PHE A 184 1.12 13.09 -4.25
N PHE A 185 0.22 13.46 -5.17
CA PHE A 185 -0.23 12.56 -6.23
C PHE A 185 0.90 12.22 -7.21
N ILE A 186 1.77 13.18 -7.55
CA ILE A 186 2.92 12.91 -8.43
C ILE A 186 3.83 11.84 -7.81
N ILE A 187 4.21 12.01 -6.54
CA ILE A 187 5.18 11.13 -5.87
C ILE A 187 4.56 9.77 -5.54
N TYR A 188 3.36 9.75 -4.98
CA TYR A 188 2.82 8.54 -4.37
C TYR A 188 1.77 7.81 -5.21
N TRP A 189 1.31 8.40 -6.31
CA TRP A 189 0.38 7.75 -7.24
C TRP A 189 1.03 7.56 -8.61
N ILE A 190 1.52 8.63 -9.21
CA ILE A 190 2.05 8.59 -10.58
C ILE A 190 3.40 7.88 -10.64
N ALA A 191 4.36 8.22 -9.78
CA ALA A 191 5.67 7.59 -9.79
C ALA A 191 5.63 6.05 -9.58
N PRO A 192 4.93 5.50 -8.56
CA PRO A 192 4.86 4.05 -8.39
C PRO A 192 4.07 3.38 -9.52
N LEU A 193 3.05 4.04 -10.10
CA LEU A 193 2.36 3.54 -11.28
C LEU A 193 3.29 3.49 -12.51
N ALA A 194 4.09 4.52 -12.73
CA ALA A 194 5.09 4.51 -13.80
C ALA A 194 6.07 3.34 -13.63
N GLY A 195 6.60 3.16 -12.41
CA GLY A 195 7.42 2.01 -12.03
C GLY A 195 6.78 0.66 -12.34
N TRP A 196 5.55 0.50 -11.87
CA TRP A 196 4.74 -0.70 -12.06
C TRP A 196 4.50 -1.01 -13.54
N MET A 197 4.14 0.00 -14.34
CA MET A 197 3.91 -0.14 -15.77
C MET A 197 5.21 -0.41 -16.54
N MET A 198 6.35 0.15 -16.11
CA MET A 198 7.67 -0.20 -16.66
C MET A 198 7.98 -1.68 -16.44
N SER A 199 7.78 -2.20 -15.23
CA SER A 199 7.95 -3.64 -14.93
C SER A 199 7.01 -4.49 -15.79
N SER A 200 5.76 -4.05 -15.97
CA SER A 200 4.79 -4.74 -16.81
C SER A 200 5.20 -4.86 -18.29
N LYS A 201 5.96 -3.89 -18.81
CA LYS A 201 6.52 -3.90 -20.18
C LYS A 201 7.78 -4.76 -20.29
N VAL A 202 8.69 -4.67 -19.31
CA VAL A 202 9.97 -5.41 -19.32
C VAL A 202 9.75 -6.89 -19.02
N PHE A 203 8.86 -7.20 -18.09
CA PHE A 203 8.52 -8.56 -17.65
C PHE A 203 7.02 -8.80 -17.84
N PRO A 204 6.57 -9.08 -19.08
CA PRO A 204 5.17 -9.38 -19.33
C PRO A 204 4.79 -10.64 -18.54
N GLY A 205 3.82 -10.51 -17.64
CA GLY A 205 3.24 -11.66 -16.94
C GLY A 205 2.47 -12.57 -17.91
N ALA A 206 2.16 -13.79 -17.47
CA ALA A 206 1.36 -14.72 -18.26
C ALA A 206 0.04 -14.07 -18.72
N GLU A 207 -0.26 -14.14 -20.01
CA GLU A 207 -1.51 -13.64 -20.57
C GLU A 207 -2.68 -14.42 -19.98
N VAL A 208 -3.66 -13.69 -19.42
CA VAL A 208 -4.93 -14.30 -19.05
C VAL A 208 -5.69 -14.54 -20.36
N GLN A 209 -5.79 -15.80 -20.78
CA GLN A 209 -6.67 -16.17 -21.89
C GLN A 209 -8.09 -15.72 -21.54
N LYS A 210 -8.68 -14.86 -22.38
CA LYS A 210 -10.10 -14.48 -22.26
C LYS A 210 -10.92 -15.77 -22.27
N SER A 211 -11.51 -16.16 -21.14
CA SER A 211 -12.59 -17.14 -21.21
C SER A 211 -13.68 -16.50 -22.07
N LYS A 212 -14.04 -17.16 -23.17
CA LYS A 212 -15.22 -16.78 -23.95
C LYS A 212 -16.39 -16.85 -22.99
N GLU A 213 -16.86 -15.69 -22.57
CA GLU A 213 -18.12 -15.51 -21.86
C GLU A 213 -19.20 -16.11 -22.78
N LYS A 214 -19.67 -17.30 -22.43
CA LYS A 214 -20.79 -17.94 -23.14
C LYS A 214 -22.03 -17.15 -22.76
N THR A 215 -22.43 -16.23 -23.63
CA THR A 215 -23.81 -15.78 -23.75
C THR A 215 -24.69 -17.00 -24.03
N ASN A 216 -25.44 -17.42 -23.02
CA ASN A 216 -26.70 -18.15 -23.16
C ASN A 216 -27.74 -17.37 -22.37
#